data_AF-A0A3B8HI37-F1
#
_entry.id   AF-A0A3B8HI37-F1
#
_cell.length_a   1.000
_cell.length_b   1.000
_cell.length_c   1.000
_cell.angle_alpha   90.00
_cell.angle_beta   90.00
_cell.angle_gamma   90.00
#
_symmetry.space_group_name_H-M   'P 1'
#
loop_
_entity.id
_entity.type
_entity.pdbx_description
1 polymer ?
#
loop_
_entity_poly.entity_id
_entity_poly.type
_entity_poly.pdbx_seq_one_letter_code
_entity_poly.pdbx_strand_id
1 'polypeptide(L)' 'MMKKGSDTLIERFRSITENPQDYAKALQGQGHRVAGYMCTHVPEEILYAAGIVPVRILTSHVSQAMTRSYIHET' A
#
# COMPACT_ATOMS: atom_id res chain seq x y z
N MET A 1 -2.43 -2.37 -31.91
CA MET A 1 -1.01 -2.40 -31.52
C MET A 1 -0.92 -3.15 -30.18
N MET A 2 -0.51 -4.41 -30.19
CA MET A 2 -0.38 -5.20 -28.95
C MET A 2 0.88 -4.76 -28.21
N LYS A 3 0.74 -4.11 -27.05
CA LYS A 3 1.88 -3.74 -26.21
C LYS A 3 2.56 -5.02 -25.70
N LYS A 4 3.87 -5.07 -25.90
CA LYS A 4 4.76 -6.22 -25.65
C LYS A 4 4.77 -6.56 -24.15
N GLY A 5 4.95 -7.83 -23.80
CA GLY A 5 4.77 -8.36 -22.42
C GLY A 5 5.58 -7.71 -21.29
N SER A 6 6.59 -6.89 -21.59
CA SER A 6 7.29 -6.06 -20.59
C SER A 6 6.48 -4.83 -20.19
N ASP A 7 5.83 -4.17 -21.14
CA ASP A 7 4.95 -3.02 -20.88
C ASP A 7 3.79 -3.47 -19.99
N THR A 8 3.24 -4.66 -20.22
CA THR A 8 2.12 -5.18 -19.43
C THR A 8 2.48 -5.46 -17.97
N LEU A 9 3.73 -5.85 -17.70
CA LEU A 9 4.18 -6.13 -16.33
C LEU A 9 4.40 -4.83 -15.54
N ILE A 10 5.09 -3.86 -16.14
CA ILE A 10 5.32 -2.55 -15.52
C ILE A 10 4.00 -1.81 -15.30
N GLU A 11 3.06 -1.87 -16.26
CA GLU A 11 1.75 -1.27 -16.08
C GLU A 11 0.93 -1.91 -14.95
N ARG A 12 1.12 -3.21 -14.68
CA ARG A 12 0.50 -3.86 -13.52
C ARG A 12 1.08 -3.35 -12.21
N PHE A 13 2.39 -3.17 -12.12
CA PHE A 13 2.99 -2.57 -10.92
C PHE A 13 2.53 -1.12 -10.75
N ARG A 14 2.49 -0.35 -11.85
CA ARG A 14 2.02 1.04 -11.85
C ARG A 14 0.60 1.14 -11.29
N SER A 15 -0.33 0.33 -11.78
CA SER A 15 -1.73 0.38 -11.33
C SER A 15 -1.89 0.09 -9.84
N ILE A 16 -1.08 -0.83 -9.29
CA ILE A 16 -1.05 -1.11 -7.85
C ILE A 16 -0.49 0.08 -7.07
N THR A 17 0.60 0.70 -7.54
CA THR A 17 1.22 1.84 -6.86
C THR A 17 0.38 3.11 -6.90
N GLU A 18 -0.38 3.32 -7.98
CA GLU A 18 -1.29 4.48 -8.13
C GLU A 18 -2.56 4.31 -7.28
N ASN A 19 -3.02 3.06 -7.09
CA ASN A 19 -4.28 2.75 -6.38
C ASN A 19 -4.08 1.67 -5.29
N PRO A 20 -3.20 1.89 -4.30
CA PRO A 20 -2.85 0.86 -3.31
C PRO A 20 -4.04 0.48 -2.42
N GLN A 21 -4.97 1.41 -2.17
CA GLN A 21 -6.17 1.16 -1.38
C GLN A 21 -7.12 0.18 -2.08
N ASP A 22 -7.31 0.34 -3.39
CA ASP A 22 -8.20 -0.54 -4.17
C ASP A 22 -7.61 -1.93 -4.30
N TYR A 23 -6.29 -2.02 -4.46
CA TYR A 23 -5.59 -3.30 -4.42
C TYR A 23 -5.75 -4.01 -3.07
N ALA A 24 -5.60 -3.30 -1.95
CA ALA A 24 -5.82 -3.85 -0.62
C ALA A 24 -7.27 -4.34 -0.41
N LYS A 25 -8.27 -3.57 -0.87
CA LYS A 25 -9.69 -3.99 -0.84
C LYS A 25 -9.94 -5.22 -1.71
N ALA A 26 -9.31 -5.31 -2.89
CA ALA A 26 -9.43 -6.47 -3.76
C ALA A 26 -8.85 -7.73 -3.10
N LEU A 27 -7.74 -7.61 -2.37
CA LEU A 27 -7.18 -8.71 -1.58
C LEU A 27 -8.12 -9.17 -0.46
N GLN A 28 -8.74 -8.21 0.25
CA GLN A 28 -9.75 -8.51 1.27
C GLN A 28 -10.98 -9.21 0.67
N GLY A 29 -11.46 -8.76 -0.50
CA GLY A 29 -12.57 -9.40 -1.22
C GLY A 29 -12.27 -10.83 -1.69
N GLN A 30 -10.99 -11.17 -1.85
CA GLN A 30 -10.53 -12.54 -2.13
C GLN A 30 -10.38 -13.40 -0.86
N GLY A 31 -10.72 -12.86 0.32
CA GLY A 31 -10.65 -13.58 1.61
C GLY A 31 -9.33 -13.42 2.36
N HIS A 32 -8.38 -12.61 1.88
CA HIS A 32 -7.14 -12.36 2.60
C HIS A 32 -7.34 -11.40 3.77
N ARG A 33 -6.67 -11.65 4.88
CA ARG A 33 -6.52 -10.67 5.95
C ARG A 33 -5.42 -9.69 5.55
N VAL A 34 -5.62 -8.40 5.78
CA VAL A 34 -4.67 -7.35 5.41
C VAL A 34 -4.29 -6.55 6.65
N ALA A 35 -3.01 -6.29 6.84
CA ALA A 35 -2.48 -5.45 7.92
C ALA A 35 -1.72 -4.25 7.36
N GLY A 36 -2.18 -3.05 7.71
CA GLY A 36 -1.50 -1.80 7.38
C GLY A 36 -0.33 -1.53 8.32
N TYR A 37 0.82 -1.10 7.79
CA TYR A 37 1.97 -0.71 8.61
C TYR A 37 2.73 0.47 8.02
N MET A 38 3.35 1.29 8.86
CA MET A 38 4.14 2.46 8.43
C MET A 38 5.65 2.26 8.64
N CYS A 39 6.05 1.69 9.78
CA CYS A 39 7.45 1.53 10.17
C CYS A 39 8.15 0.49 9.28
N THR A 40 9.37 0.79 8.82
CA THR A 40 10.20 -0.15 8.05
C THR A 40 10.67 -1.37 8.85
N HIS A 41 10.56 -1.33 10.18
CA HIS A 41 10.98 -2.41 11.08
C HIS A 41 9.83 -3.33 11.49
N VAL A 42 8.66 -3.23 10.84
CA VAL A 42 7.59 -4.20 11.10
C VAL A 42 8.06 -5.58 10.63
N PRO A 43 7.88 -6.63 11.45
CA PRO A 43 8.25 -7.99 11.08
C PRO A 43 7.25 -8.56 10.06
N GLU A 44 7.42 -8.21 8.79
CA GLU A 44 6.54 -8.62 7.69
C GLU A 44 6.44 -10.14 7.57
N GLU A 45 7.52 -10.86 7.88
CA GLU A 45 7.59 -12.32 7.84
C GLU A 45 6.60 -12.97 8.81
N ILE A 46 6.38 -12.39 9.98
CA ILE A 46 5.42 -12.89 10.97
C ILE A 46 3.99 -12.70 10.46
N LEU A 47 3.71 -11.55 9.83
CA LEU A 47 2.39 -11.28 9.24
C LEU A 47 2.10 -12.27 8.11
N TYR A 48 3.07 -12.50 7.22
CA TYR A 48 2.96 -13.48 6.16
C TYR A 48 2.73 -14.90 6.70
N ALA A 49 3.48 -15.32 7.71
CA ALA A 49 3.31 -16.64 8.34
C ALA A 49 1.92 -16.82 8.99
N ALA A 50 1.30 -15.72 9.45
CA ALA A 50 -0.06 -15.72 9.98
C ALA A 50 -1.16 -15.67 8.90
N GLY A 51 -0.80 -15.72 7.61
CA GLY A 51 -1.75 -15.61 6.50
C GLY A 51 -2.30 -14.19 6.31
N ILE A 52 -1.56 -13.18 6.78
CA ILE A 52 -1.92 -11.77 6.68
C ILE A 52 -1.03 -11.12 5.61
N VAL A 53 -1.62 -10.39 4.68
CA VAL A 53 -0.88 -9.61 3.69
C VAL A 53 -0.49 -8.26 4.30
N PRO A 54 0.81 -7.97 4.48
CA PRO A 54 1.27 -6.67 4.94
C PRO A 54 1.12 -5.63 3.82
N VAL A 55 0.54 -4.48 4.14
CA VAL A 55 0.37 -3.35 3.21
C VAL A 55 1.04 -2.12 3.82
N ARG A 56 2.08 -1.62 3.15
CA ARG A 56 2.82 -0.46 3.61
C ARG A 56 2.04 0.83 3.36
N ILE A 57 1.75 1.55 4.43
CA ILE A 57 1.10 2.85 4.41
C ILE A 57 2.19 3.92 4.41
N LEU A 58 2.37 4.53 3.25
CA LEU A 58 3.18 5.74 3.09
C LEU A 58 2.25 6.95 3.03
N THR A 59 2.70 8.07 3.58
CA THR A 59 1.96 9.33 3.47
C THR A 59 1.93 9.79 2.02
N SER A 60 0.75 10.21 1.55
CA SER A 60 0.62 10.88 0.26
C SER A 60 1.05 12.33 0.38
N HIS A 61 1.47 12.94 -0.72
CA HIS A 61 1.87 14.35 -0.75
C HIS A 61 0.63 15.27 -0.79
N VAL A 62 -0.23 15.15 0.22
CA VAL A 62 -1.47 15.91 0.39
C VAL A 62 -1.38 16.83 1.60
N SER A 63 -2.24 17.84 1.66
CA SER A 63 -2.30 18.77 2.79
C SER A 63 -2.51 18.03 4.10
N GLN A 64 -1.60 18.27 5.05
CA GLN A 64 -1.67 17.72 6.40
C GLN A 64 -2.52 18.61 7.33
N ALA A 65 -3.55 19.29 6.82
CA ALA A 65 -4.34 20.26 7.59
C ALA A 65 -4.86 19.71 8.92
N MET A 66 -5.27 18.44 8.94
CA MET A 66 -5.75 17.74 10.14
C MET A 66 -4.64 17.48 11.18
N THR A 67 -3.43 17.15 10.72
CA THR A 67 -2.30 16.82 11.58
C THR A 67 -1.53 18.05 12.03
N ARG A 68 -1.55 19.12 11.21
CA ARG A 68 -0.75 20.33 11.39
C ARG A 68 -1.03 21.06 12.71
N SER A 69 -2.27 21.05 13.19
CA SER A 69 -2.61 21.66 14.49
C SER A 69 -2.00 20.95 15.70
N TYR A 70 -1.48 19.74 15.52
CA TYR A 70 -0.87 18.92 16.58
C TYR A 70 0.65 18.76 16.40
N ILE A 71 1.23 19.33 15.33
CA ILE A 71 2.66 19.41 15.13
C ILE A 71 3.10 20.77 15.68
N HIS A 72 4.01 20.76 16.65
CA HIS A 72 4.65 21.99 17.10
C HIS A 72 5.57 22.51 15.98
N GLU A 73 5.02 23.37 15.13
CA GLU A 73 5.80 24.25 14.25
C GLU A 73 6.28 25.44 15.12
N THR A 74 7.57 25.46 15.48
CA THR A 74 8.26 26.63 16.05
C THR A 74 8.42 27.75 15.03
#